data_AF-A0A2A2GSI9-F1
#
_entry.id   AF-A0A2A2GSI9-F1
#
_cell.length_a   1.000
_cell.length_b   1.000
_cell.length_c   1.000
_cell.angle_alpha   90.00
_cell.angle_beta   90.00
_cell.angle_gamma   90.00
#
_symmetry.space_group_name_H-M   'P 1'
#
loop_
_entity.id
_entity.type
_entity.pdbx_description
1 polymer ?
#
loop_
_entity_poly.entity_id
_entity_poly.type
_entity_poly.pdbx_seq_one_letter_code
_entity_poly.pdbx_strand_id
1 'polypeptide(L)'
;MKPSTHQTLQGSNALLVVCGLVCIYMLSFLAMRVIMQVVFVPQAVMQDIWIMHEMGSRLDFRIVCMGMAALLLLIYAVQIVSFINTKCSKHNMSHTTKRNIGHTIILGYIALISFLVCFSAIGNFYYYKTYHTKIDVFIFGLKDDDTLAVLKIMWQDYPVILILLACILYSFACVKLSKKLISLTIPTLRIRT
;
A
#
# COMPACT_ATOMS: atom_id res chain seq x y z
N MET A 1 15.14 -5.25 36.76
CA MET A 1 14.68 -5.65 35.42
C MET A 1 14.74 -4.43 34.50
N LYS A 2 15.80 -4.31 33.70
CA LYS A 2 15.97 -3.20 32.74
C LYS A 2 15.20 -3.59 31.47
N PRO A 3 14.17 -2.84 31.03
CA PRO A 3 13.49 -3.18 29.79
C PRO A 3 14.51 -3.07 28.66
N SER A 4 14.67 -4.17 27.93
CA SER A 4 15.66 -4.34 26.88
C SER A 4 15.51 -3.26 25.80
N THR A 5 16.53 -2.42 25.68
CA THR A 5 16.70 -1.37 24.65
C THR A 5 16.55 -1.91 23.20
N HIS A 6 16.63 -3.23 23.02
CA HIS A 6 16.34 -3.92 21.76
C HIS A 6 14.86 -3.90 21.35
N GLN A 7 13.90 -3.87 22.28
CA GLN A 7 12.46 -3.89 21.94
C GLN A 7 11.93 -2.50 21.55
N THR A 8 12.41 -1.44 22.19
CA THR A 8 12.04 -0.05 21.85
C THR A 8 12.55 0.36 20.47
N LEU A 9 13.72 -0.14 20.07
CA LEU A 9 14.29 0.11 18.74
C LEU A 9 13.49 -0.59 17.61
N GLN A 10 12.87 -1.74 17.90
CA GLN A 10 12.08 -2.49 16.91
C GLN A 10 10.77 -1.79 16.54
N GLY A 11 10.16 -1.05 17.47
CA GLY A 11 8.96 -0.23 17.22
C GLY A 11 9.25 1.04 16.40
N SER A 12 10.38 1.71 16.66
CA SER A 12 10.80 2.89 15.90
C SER A 12 11.03 2.58 14.41
N ASN A 13 11.64 1.43 14.12
CA ASN A 13 11.89 1.00 12.73
C ASN A 13 10.59 0.69 11.97
N ALA A 14 9.57 0.14 12.65
CA ALA A 14 8.28 -0.14 12.04
C ALA A 14 7.53 1.16 11.66
N LEU A 15 7.57 2.17 12.53
CA LEU A 15 6.99 3.49 12.27
C LEU A 15 7.67 4.18 11.08
N LEU A 16 9.00 4.10 10.98
CA LEU A 16 9.75 4.66 9.83
C LEU A 16 9.34 4.00 8.51
N VAL A 17 9.22 2.67 8.48
CA VAL A 17 8.76 1.93 7.28
C VAL A 17 7.34 2.35 6.90
N VAL A 18 6.44 2.45 7.87
CA VAL A 18 5.06 2.88 7.65
C VAL A 18 5.01 4.28 7.07
N CYS A 19 5.73 5.23 7.69
CA CYS A 19 5.80 6.62 7.22
C CYS A 19 6.34 6.70 5.78
N GLY A 20 7.42 5.98 5.49
CA GLY A 20 7.99 5.92 4.14
C GLY A 20 7.00 5.38 3.10
N LEU A 21 6.25 4.32 3.43
CA LEU A 21 5.23 3.75 2.54
C LEU A 21 4.05 4.71 2.32
N VAL A 22 3.60 5.43 3.37
CA VAL A 22 2.56 6.46 3.24
C VAL A 22 2.99 7.53 2.24
N CYS A 23 4.21 8.07 2.38
CA CYS A 23 4.71 9.09 1.46
C CYS A 23 4.71 8.61 -0.01
N ILE A 24 5.10 7.36 -0.26
CA ILE A 24 5.13 6.78 -1.61
C ILE A 24 3.72 6.63 -2.17
N TYR A 25 2.78 6.11 -1.38
CA TYR A 25 1.39 5.96 -1.84
C TYR A 25 0.75 7.31 -2.11
N MET A 26 0.98 8.31 -1.26
CA MET A 26 0.49 9.67 -1.50
C MET A 26 1.07 10.26 -2.80
N LEU A 27 2.36 10.06 -3.06
CA LEU A 27 2.99 10.51 -4.30
C LEU A 27 2.38 9.81 -5.52
N SER A 28 2.07 8.51 -5.42
CA SER A 28 1.43 7.76 -6.52
C SER A 28 0.02 8.27 -6.84
N PHE A 29 -0.80 8.58 -5.83
CA PHE A 29 -2.13 9.15 -6.02
C PHE A 29 -2.06 10.59 -6.57
N LEU A 30 -1.09 11.38 -6.11
CA LEU A 30 -0.87 12.72 -6.64
C LEU A 30 -0.46 12.68 -8.11
N ALA A 31 0.47 11.79 -8.49
CA ALA A 31 0.87 11.62 -9.88
C ALA A 31 -0.32 11.23 -10.77
N MET A 32 -1.14 10.28 -10.33
CA MET A 32 -2.35 9.88 -11.04
C MET A 32 -3.34 11.04 -11.22
N ARG A 33 -3.52 11.88 -10.19
CA ARG A 33 -4.40 13.04 -10.23
C ARG A 33 -3.90 14.12 -11.19
N VAL A 34 -2.60 14.41 -11.17
CA VAL A 34 -1.97 15.35 -12.12
C VAL A 34 -2.16 14.87 -13.56
N ILE A 35 -1.96 13.58 -13.81
CA ILE A 35 -2.19 12.99 -15.13
C ILE A 35 -3.66 13.16 -15.56
N MET A 36 -4.62 12.88 -14.69
CA MET A 36 -6.04 13.10 -15.00
C MET A 36 -6.38 14.57 -15.25
N GLN A 37 -5.80 15.49 -14.50
CA GLN A 37 -6.01 16.91 -14.72
C GLN A 37 -5.56 17.33 -16.11
N VAL A 38 -4.35 16.93 -16.52
CA VAL A 38 -3.79 17.29 -17.83
C VAL A 38 -4.61 16.71 -18.98
N VAL A 39 -5.15 15.50 -18.82
CA VAL A 39 -5.87 14.80 -19.88
C VAL A 39 -7.35 15.23 -19.99
N PHE A 40 -8.02 15.45 -18.85
CA PHE A 40 -9.49 15.56 -18.84
C PHE A 40 -10.03 16.94 -18.44
N VAL A 41 -9.25 17.80 -17.79
CA VAL A 41 -9.77 19.07 -17.25
C VAL A 41 -9.58 20.21 -18.26
N PRO A 42 -10.66 20.85 -18.74
CA PRO A 42 -10.57 22.02 -19.60
C PRO A 42 -9.95 23.22 -18.87
N GLN A 43 -9.14 24.02 -19.57
CA GLN A 43 -8.41 25.18 -19.01
C GLN A 43 -9.33 26.28 -18.44
N ALA A 44 -10.62 26.24 -18.73
CA ALA A 44 -11.60 27.22 -18.26
C ALA A 44 -11.92 27.13 -16.75
N VAL A 45 -11.58 26.03 -16.07
CA VAL A 45 -11.95 25.78 -14.65
C VAL A 45 -10.74 25.97 -13.71
N MET A 46 -9.76 26.77 -14.13
CA MET A 46 -8.46 26.87 -13.43
C MET A 46 -8.53 27.40 -12.00
N GLN A 47 -9.57 28.17 -11.67
CA GLN A 47 -9.69 28.85 -10.38
C GLN A 47 -9.95 27.88 -9.21
N ASP A 48 -10.57 26.73 -9.47
CA ASP A 48 -10.94 25.74 -8.44
C ASP A 48 -10.01 24.51 -8.40
N ILE A 49 -8.94 24.51 -9.22
CA ILE A 49 -8.00 23.36 -9.31
C ILE A 49 -7.39 23.04 -7.95
N TRP A 50 -7.04 24.07 -7.18
CA TRP A 50 -6.41 23.89 -5.89
C TRP A 50 -7.36 23.18 -4.91
N ILE A 51 -8.61 23.64 -4.85
CA ILE A 51 -9.65 23.07 -3.99
C ILE A 51 -9.91 21.61 -4.39
N MET A 52 -9.96 21.32 -5.69
CA MET A 52 -10.11 19.96 -6.20
C MET A 52 -8.96 19.03 -5.79
N HIS A 53 -7.72 19.52 -5.81
CA HIS A 53 -6.54 18.76 -5.36
C HIS A 53 -6.54 18.53 -3.86
N GLU A 54 -6.88 19.54 -3.08
CA GLU A 54 -6.94 19.45 -1.63
C GLU A 54 -8.03 18.45 -1.18
N MET A 55 -9.25 18.60 -1.67
CA MET A 55 -10.37 17.72 -1.31
C MET A 55 -10.08 16.26 -1.68
N GLY A 56 -9.45 16.06 -2.84
CA GLY A 56 -9.02 14.76 -3.29
C GLY A 56 -7.92 14.12 -2.45
N SER A 57 -6.83 14.85 -2.20
CA SER A 57 -5.70 14.36 -1.40
C SER A 57 -6.11 14.00 0.04
N ARG A 58 -7.10 14.69 0.61
CA ARG A 58 -7.67 14.36 1.93
C ARG A 58 -8.36 12.99 1.95
N LEU A 59 -9.07 12.64 0.87
CA LEU A 59 -9.70 11.34 0.73
C LEU A 59 -8.63 10.25 0.57
N ASP A 60 -7.66 10.48 -0.30
CA ASP A 60 -6.55 9.55 -0.57
C ASP A 60 -5.75 9.27 0.72
N PHE A 61 -5.46 10.33 1.49
CA PHE A 61 -4.78 10.23 2.77
C PHE A 61 -5.55 9.37 3.78
N ARG A 62 -6.87 9.55 3.88
CA ARG A 62 -7.72 8.76 4.79
C ARG A 62 -7.64 7.26 4.46
N ILE A 63 -7.74 6.90 3.19
CA ILE A 63 -7.70 5.51 2.72
C ILE A 63 -6.32 4.90 3.02
N VAL A 64 -5.25 5.63 2.68
CA VAL A 64 -3.86 5.19 2.96
C VAL A 64 -3.64 5.00 4.46
N CYS A 65 -4.08 5.93 5.30
CA CYS A 65 -3.95 5.81 6.75
C CYS A 65 -4.70 4.61 7.32
N MET A 66 -5.90 4.30 6.83
CA MET A 66 -6.65 3.11 7.28
C MET A 66 -5.89 1.81 6.94
N GLY A 67 -5.37 1.68 5.73
CA GLY A 67 -4.58 0.51 5.34
C GLY A 67 -3.27 0.38 6.12
N MET A 68 -2.59 1.50 6.38
CA MET A 68 -1.33 1.50 7.12
C MET A 68 -1.52 1.31 8.63
N ALA A 69 -2.63 1.77 9.20
CA ALA A 69 -3.00 1.48 10.59
C ALA A 69 -3.23 -0.02 10.81
N ALA A 70 -3.90 -0.70 9.86
CA ALA A 70 -4.09 -2.14 9.91
C ALA A 70 -2.75 -2.90 9.83
N LEU A 71 -1.81 -2.45 9.00
CA LEU A 71 -0.44 -3.00 8.98
C LEU A 71 0.28 -2.83 10.32
N LEU A 72 0.17 -1.65 10.94
CA LEU A 72 0.79 -1.37 12.23
C LEU A 72 0.24 -2.29 13.34
N LEU A 73 -1.09 -2.48 13.37
CA LEU A 73 -1.77 -3.41 14.27
C LEU A 73 -1.27 -4.85 14.07
N LEU A 74 -1.17 -5.29 12.82
CA LEU A 74 -0.65 -6.62 12.48
C LEU A 74 0.80 -6.82 12.98
N ILE A 75 1.67 -5.82 12.83
CA ILE A 75 3.05 -5.87 13.34
C ILE A 75 3.07 -6.05 14.86
N TYR A 76 2.29 -5.24 15.60
CA TYR A 76 2.23 -5.35 17.06
C TYR A 76 1.61 -6.68 17.52
N ALA A 77 0.58 -7.18 16.83
CA ALA A 77 -0.01 -8.48 17.13
C ALA A 77 1.01 -9.63 17.00
N VAL A 78 1.80 -9.64 15.91
CA VAL A 78 2.88 -10.63 15.72
C VAL A 78 3.94 -10.52 16.81
N GLN A 79 4.30 -9.31 17.23
CA GLN A 79 5.24 -9.09 18.33
C GLN A 79 4.71 -9.64 19.67
N ILE A 80 3.44 -9.38 20.01
CA ILE A 80 2.79 -9.89 21.23
C ILE A 80 2.75 -11.42 21.23
N VAL A 81 2.37 -12.04 20.11
CA VAL A 81 2.35 -13.51 19.97
C VAL A 81 3.75 -14.10 20.14
N SER A 82 4.78 -13.45 19.58
CA SER A 82 6.17 -13.89 19.76
C SER A 82 6.60 -13.80 21.24
N PHE A 83 6.21 -12.74 21.93
CA PHE A 83 6.53 -12.52 23.34
C PHE A 83 5.90 -13.58 24.25
N ILE A 84 4.61 -13.90 24.06
CA ILE A 84 3.91 -14.95 24.81
C ILE A 84 4.56 -16.31 24.58
N ASN A 85 4.87 -16.66 23.33
CA ASN A 85 5.54 -17.92 23.00
C ASN A 85 6.91 -18.06 23.68
N THR A 86 7.70 -16.98 23.77
CA THR A 86 9.02 -17.02 24.43
C THR A 86 8.92 -17.20 25.96
N LYS A 87 7.85 -16.68 26.58
CA LYS A 87 7.66 -16.78 28.04
C LYS A 87 7.16 -18.17 28.46
N CYS A 88 6.34 -18.83 27.63
CA CYS A 88 5.82 -20.18 27.88
C CYS A 88 6.81 -21.30 27.52
N SER A 89 7.78 -21.05 26.64
CA SER A 89 8.73 -22.06 26.17
C SER A 89 10.03 -22.05 27.01
N LYS A 90 10.04 -22.78 28.12
CA LYS A 90 11.24 -22.95 28.98
C LYS A 90 12.13 -24.13 28.57
N HIS A 91 11.77 -24.92 27.56
CA HIS A 91 12.62 -26.02 27.07
C HIS A 91 12.20 -26.49 25.67
N ASN A 92 12.80 -25.94 24.61
CA ASN A 92 13.43 -26.69 23.52
C ASN A 92 13.88 -25.74 22.40
N MET A 93 15.12 -25.96 21.99
CA MET A 93 15.84 -25.28 20.93
C MET A 93 15.17 -25.52 19.56
N SER A 94 14.43 -24.54 19.06
CA SER A 94 14.17 -24.38 17.61
C SER A 94 13.90 -22.91 17.31
N HIS A 95 14.97 -22.11 17.39
CA HIS A 95 14.93 -20.64 17.35
C HIS A 95 14.88 -20.05 15.93
N THR A 96 14.92 -20.88 14.88
CA THR A 96 15.12 -20.41 13.49
C THR A 96 13.87 -20.49 12.60
N THR A 97 12.95 -21.44 12.80
CA THR A 97 11.81 -21.64 11.88
C THR A 97 10.60 -20.74 12.17
N LYS A 98 10.26 -20.47 13.45
CA LYS A 98 9.01 -19.75 13.80
C LYS A 98 9.04 -18.24 13.50
N ARG A 99 10.23 -17.65 13.34
CA ARG A 99 10.42 -16.20 13.08
C ARG A 99 10.13 -15.79 11.63
N ASN A 100 10.19 -16.73 10.69
CA ASN A 100 9.99 -16.44 9.26
C ASN A 100 8.51 -16.22 8.88
N ILE A 101 7.58 -16.92 9.54
CA ILE A 101 6.15 -16.86 9.18
C ILE A 101 5.57 -15.43 9.34
N GLY A 102 5.89 -14.76 10.44
CA GLY A 102 5.38 -13.41 10.71
C GLY A 102 5.91 -12.38 9.70
N HIS A 103 7.19 -12.52 9.33
CA HIS A 103 7.80 -11.65 8.34
C HIS A 103 7.21 -11.86 6.94
N THR A 104 6.87 -13.11 6.57
CA THR A 104 6.19 -13.41 5.30
C THR A 104 4.78 -12.80 5.25
N ILE A 105 4.01 -12.89 6.34
CA ILE A 105 2.65 -12.29 6.41
C ILE A 105 2.72 -10.77 6.24
N ILE A 106 3.65 -10.09 6.93
CA ILE A 106 3.81 -8.63 6.82
C ILE A 106 4.20 -8.22 5.40
N LEU A 107 5.15 -8.92 4.78
CA LEU A 107 5.55 -8.65 3.39
C LEU A 107 4.40 -8.92 2.41
N GLY A 108 3.62 -9.98 2.62
CA GLY A 108 2.42 -10.27 1.82
C GLY A 108 1.37 -9.17 1.92
N TYR A 109 1.13 -8.64 3.13
CA TYR A 109 0.22 -7.52 3.33
C TYR A 109 0.70 -6.24 2.62
N ILE A 110 2.00 -5.89 2.73
CA ILE A 110 2.57 -4.74 2.01
C ILE A 110 2.40 -4.91 0.50
N ALA A 111 2.68 -6.11 -0.01
CA ALA A 111 2.54 -6.41 -1.43
C ALA A 111 1.08 -6.24 -1.90
N LEU A 112 0.12 -6.74 -1.12
CA LEU A 112 -1.30 -6.64 -1.40
C LEU A 112 -1.76 -5.18 -1.42
N ILE A 113 -1.46 -4.39 -0.37
CA ILE A 113 -1.85 -2.98 -0.33
C ILE A 113 -1.20 -2.18 -1.46
N SER A 114 0.10 -2.40 -1.74
CA SER A 114 0.79 -1.73 -2.85
C SER A 114 0.12 -2.04 -4.20
N PHE A 115 -0.28 -3.30 -4.39
CA PHE A 115 -1.01 -3.73 -5.58
C PHE A 115 -2.37 -3.04 -5.67
N LEU A 116 -3.15 -3.00 -4.59
CA LEU A 116 -4.46 -2.33 -4.57
C LEU A 116 -4.34 -0.81 -4.83
N VAL A 117 -3.33 -0.15 -4.27
CA VAL A 117 -3.08 1.28 -4.50
C VAL A 117 -2.81 1.55 -5.99
N CYS A 118 -1.90 0.79 -6.59
CA CYS A 118 -1.58 0.94 -8.02
C CYS A 118 -2.76 0.59 -8.92
N PHE A 119 -3.47 -0.50 -8.61
CA PHE A 119 -4.65 -0.93 -9.34
C PHE A 119 -5.78 0.11 -9.26
N SER A 120 -6.01 0.70 -8.08
CA SER A 120 -6.99 1.77 -7.89
C SER A 120 -6.62 3.02 -8.69
N ALA A 121 -5.35 3.43 -8.66
CA ALA A 121 -4.87 4.59 -9.42
C ALA A 121 -5.05 4.38 -10.94
N ILE A 122 -4.60 3.25 -11.49
CA ILE A 122 -4.73 2.98 -12.92
C ILE A 122 -6.19 2.74 -13.31
N GLY A 123 -6.93 1.97 -12.49
CA GLY A 123 -8.34 1.66 -12.71
C GLY A 123 -9.21 2.91 -12.75
N ASN A 124 -8.99 3.86 -11.85
CA ASN A 124 -9.72 5.13 -11.83
C ASN A 124 -9.46 5.95 -13.11
N PHE A 125 -8.22 5.97 -13.62
CA PHE A 125 -7.90 6.64 -14.89
C PHE A 125 -8.65 6.03 -16.08
N TYR A 126 -8.61 4.71 -16.24
CA TYR A 126 -9.29 4.03 -17.36
C TYR A 126 -10.81 4.05 -17.23
N TYR A 127 -11.34 3.99 -16.00
CA TYR A 127 -12.76 4.11 -15.75
C TYR A 127 -13.26 5.48 -16.21
N TYR A 128 -12.58 6.55 -15.79
CA TYR A 128 -12.93 7.91 -16.18
C TYR A 128 -12.77 8.12 -17.69
N LYS A 129 -11.75 7.51 -18.32
CA LYS A 129 -11.57 7.52 -19.78
C LYS A 129 -12.75 6.90 -20.54
N THR A 130 -13.35 5.85 -20.00
CA THR A 130 -14.41 5.07 -20.68
C THR A 130 -15.78 5.69 -20.47
N TYR A 131 -16.10 6.03 -19.23
CA TYR A 131 -17.45 6.42 -18.83
C TYR A 131 -17.60 7.93 -18.59
N HIS A 132 -16.49 8.69 -18.55
CA HIS A 132 -16.45 10.11 -18.20
C HIS A 132 -17.13 10.44 -16.85
N THR A 133 -17.29 9.43 -16.00
CA THR A 133 -17.91 9.53 -14.69
C THR A 133 -16.97 8.98 -13.62
N LYS A 134 -17.20 9.39 -12.38
CA LYS A 134 -16.57 8.77 -11.21
C LYS A 134 -17.13 7.37 -11.02
N ILE A 135 -16.35 6.49 -10.38
CA ILE A 135 -16.82 5.16 -9.97
C ILE A 135 -18.04 5.35 -9.06
N ASP A 136 -19.19 4.82 -9.49
CA ASP A 136 -20.48 4.94 -8.82
C ASP A 136 -21.26 3.62 -8.94
N VAL A 137 -22.44 3.54 -8.32
CA VAL A 137 -23.30 2.34 -8.25
C VAL A 137 -23.63 1.74 -9.62
N PHE A 138 -23.51 2.52 -10.71
CA PHE A 138 -23.61 2.05 -12.08
C PHE A 138 -22.66 0.89 -12.41
N ILE A 139 -21.50 0.78 -11.74
CA ILE A 139 -20.61 -0.38 -11.87
C ILE A 139 -21.31 -1.69 -11.44
N PHE A 140 -22.26 -1.61 -10.49
CA PHE A 140 -23.01 -2.76 -10.01
C PHE A 140 -24.23 -3.06 -10.89
N GLY A 141 -24.74 -2.10 -11.66
CA GLY A 141 -25.76 -2.35 -12.69
C GLY A 141 -25.23 -3.19 -13.86
N LEU A 142 -23.92 -3.11 -14.15
CA LEU A 142 -23.23 -4.00 -15.10
C LEU A 142 -23.18 -5.46 -14.66
N LYS A 143 -23.47 -5.75 -13.38
CA LYS A 143 -23.59 -7.13 -12.89
C LYS A 143 -24.89 -7.78 -13.35
N ASP A 144 -25.94 -6.97 -13.49
CA ASP A 144 -27.28 -7.44 -13.86
C ASP A 144 -27.47 -7.46 -15.39
N ASP A 145 -26.79 -6.59 -16.14
CA ASP A 145 -26.76 -6.59 -17.61
C ASP A 145 -25.42 -7.11 -18.18
N ASP A 146 -25.44 -8.30 -18.80
CA ASP A 146 -24.40 -8.86 -19.67
C ASP A 146 -22.93 -8.56 -19.30
N THR A 147 -22.56 -8.80 -18.03
CA THR A 147 -21.21 -8.54 -17.50
C THR A 147 -20.11 -9.19 -18.34
N LEU A 148 -20.39 -10.36 -18.91
CA LEU A 148 -19.46 -11.10 -19.76
C LEU A 148 -19.15 -10.36 -21.07
N ALA A 149 -20.14 -9.68 -21.66
CA ALA A 149 -19.96 -8.92 -22.89
C ALA A 149 -19.12 -7.67 -22.62
N VAL A 150 -19.42 -6.95 -21.53
CA VAL A 150 -18.62 -5.78 -21.13
C VAL A 150 -17.19 -6.17 -20.77
N LEU A 151 -16.99 -7.27 -20.03
CA LEU A 151 -15.65 -7.76 -19.71
C LEU A 151 -14.86 -8.15 -20.96
N LYS A 152 -15.52 -8.76 -21.96
CA LYS A 152 -14.89 -9.11 -23.23
C LYS A 152 -14.45 -7.88 -24.02
N ILE A 153 -15.31 -6.85 -24.08
CA ILE A 153 -14.99 -5.56 -24.69
C ILE A 153 -13.81 -4.90 -23.95
N MET A 154 -13.84 -4.87 -22.61
CA MET A 154 -12.74 -4.32 -21.80
C MET A 154 -11.42 -5.05 -22.03
N TRP A 155 -11.44 -6.39 -22.14
CA TRP A 155 -10.25 -7.19 -22.38
C TRP A 155 -9.65 -6.97 -23.78
N GLN A 156 -10.49 -6.63 -24.76
CA GLN A 156 -10.08 -6.39 -26.13
C GLN A 156 -9.57 -4.96 -26.34
N ASP A 157 -10.21 -3.97 -25.71
CA ASP A 157 -9.91 -2.55 -25.91
C ASP A 157 -8.84 -2.00 -24.95
N TYR A 158 -8.62 -2.65 -23.80
CA TYR A 158 -7.64 -2.21 -22.81
C TYR A 158 -6.51 -3.22 -22.61
N PRO A 159 -5.26 -2.76 -22.42
CA PRO A 159 -4.13 -3.62 -22.17
C PRO A 159 -4.13 -4.11 -20.70
N VAL A 160 -5.16 -4.87 -20.31
CA VAL A 160 -5.38 -5.36 -18.93
C VAL A 160 -4.15 -6.12 -18.41
N ILE A 161 -3.53 -6.93 -19.27
CA ILE A 161 -2.32 -7.71 -18.92
C ILE A 161 -1.15 -6.77 -18.57
N LEU A 162 -0.94 -5.69 -19.32
CA LEU A 162 0.13 -4.72 -19.03
C LEU A 162 -0.16 -3.95 -17.73
N ILE A 163 -1.42 -3.62 -17.47
CA ILE A 163 -1.85 -2.97 -16.22
C ILE A 163 -1.56 -3.88 -15.02
N LEU A 164 -1.95 -5.15 -15.10
CA LEU A 164 -1.68 -6.12 -14.04
C LEU A 164 -0.18 -6.31 -13.83
N LEU A 165 0.59 -6.41 -14.91
CA LEU A 165 2.05 -6.52 -14.84
C LEU A 165 2.69 -5.29 -14.18
N ALA A 166 2.23 -4.09 -14.52
CA ALA A 166 2.68 -2.85 -13.89
C ALA A 166 2.36 -2.81 -12.39
N CYS A 167 1.16 -3.25 -11.98
CA CYS A 167 0.78 -3.35 -10.57
C CYS A 167 1.66 -4.36 -9.81
N ILE A 168 1.99 -5.49 -10.41
CA ILE A 168 2.88 -6.49 -9.82
C ILE A 168 4.30 -5.92 -9.67
N LEU A 169 4.82 -5.27 -10.70
CA LEU A 169 6.15 -4.65 -10.67
C LEU A 169 6.23 -3.55 -9.61
N TYR A 170 5.20 -2.71 -9.52
CA TYR A 170 5.08 -1.67 -8.50
C TYR A 170 5.05 -2.27 -7.09
N SER A 171 4.24 -3.30 -6.87
CA SER A 171 4.17 -4.01 -5.60
C SER A 171 5.53 -4.62 -5.22
N PHE A 172 6.22 -5.24 -6.17
CA PHE A 172 7.57 -5.76 -5.95
C PHE A 172 8.58 -4.66 -5.60
N ALA A 173 8.50 -3.50 -6.25
CA ALA A 173 9.34 -2.35 -5.95
C ALA A 173 9.10 -1.82 -4.52
N CYS A 174 7.84 -1.69 -4.10
CA CYS A 174 7.47 -1.29 -2.72
C CYS A 174 8.00 -2.29 -1.68
N VAL A 175 7.90 -3.60 -1.94
CA VAL A 175 8.45 -4.64 -1.07
C VAL A 175 9.99 -4.60 -1.01
N LYS A 176 10.66 -4.37 -2.15
CA LYS A 176 12.13 -4.24 -2.19
C LYS A 176 12.57 -3.00 -1.40
N LEU A 177 11.83 -1.90 -1.53
CA LEU A 177 12.12 -0.67 -0.83
C LEU A 177 11.86 -0.80 0.67
N SER A 178 10.79 -1.46 1.11
CA SER A 178 10.52 -1.70 2.53
C SER A 178 11.64 -2.54 3.17
N LYS A 179 12.15 -3.57 2.48
CA LYS A 179 13.33 -4.32 2.90
C LYS A 179 14.58 -3.43 3.02
N LYS A 180 14.78 -2.51 2.06
CA LYS A 180 15.91 -1.56 2.07
C LYS A 180 15.78 -0.53 3.20
N LEU A 181 14.58 -0.04 3.50
CA LEU A 181 14.30 0.86 4.63
C LEU A 181 14.63 0.18 5.97
N ILE A 182 14.26 -1.09 6.11
CA ILE A 182 14.60 -1.88 7.30
C ILE A 182 16.12 -2.05 7.43
N SER A 183 16.84 -2.31 6.33
CA SER A 183 18.30 -2.49 6.39
C SER A 183 19.07 -1.19 6.65
N LEU A 184 18.61 -0.06 6.10
CA LEU A 184 19.21 1.27 6.30
C LEU A 184 19.00 1.84 7.71
N THR A 185 18.05 1.30 8.47
CA THR A 185 17.80 1.74 9.86
C THR A 185 18.72 1.04 10.87
N ILE A 186 19.41 -0.05 10.49
CA ILE A 186 20.28 -0.85 11.36
C ILE A 186 21.76 -0.38 11.48
N PRO A 187 22.36 0.50 10.64
CA PRO A 187 23.80 0.80 10.74
C PRO A 187 24.18 1.84 11.81
N THR A 188 23.23 2.49 12.50
CA THR A 188 23.54 3.61 13.42
C THR A 188 24.04 3.21 14.80
N LEU A 189 24.20 1.92 15.11
CA LEU A 189 24.82 1.45 16.37
C LEU A 189 26.13 0.69 16.15
N ARG A 190 26.96 1.14 15.21
CA ARG A 190 28.42 0.93 15.35
C ARG A 190 28.96 2.06 16.23
N ILE A 191 28.66 1.99 17.54
CA ILE A 191 29.37 2.79 18.53
C ILE A 191 30.84 2.39 18.39
N ARG A 192 31.64 3.36 17.95
CA ARG A 192 33.10 3.31 17.97
C ARG A 192 33.47 3.01 19.42
N THR A 193 33.99 1.81 19.64
CA THR A 193 34.71 1.44 20.85
C THR A 193 35.92 2.35 21.00
#